data_AF-A0A956D7I3-F1
#
_entry.id   AF-A0A956D7I3-F1
#
_cell.length_a   1.000
_cell.length_b   1.000
_cell.length_c   1.000
_cell.angle_alpha   90.00
_cell.angle_beta   90.00
_cell.angle_gamma   90.00
#
_symmetry.space_group_name_H-M   'P 1'
#
loop_
_entity.id
_entity.type
_entity.pdbx_description
1 polymer ?
#
loop_
_entity_poly.entity_id
_entity_poly.type
_entity_poly.pdbx_seq_one_letter_code
_entity_poly.pdbx_strand_id
1 'polypeptide(L)'
;ASGGPAQWQPSEALLAEDDPYVDAWRWAGRRGDVPLFVGWGEDDTIGMMSEALAVGLPPSQVFHSAGDHTWVVWKQLWGAFVDSGFLQRACGVASVEATSDTSP
;
A
#
# COMPACT_ATOMS: atom_id res chain seq x y z
N ALA A 1 3.21 14.00 10.45
CA ALA A 1 4.49 14.36 9.79
C ALA A 1 4.17 14.91 8.40
N SER A 2 4.52 16.16 8.10
CA SER A 2 3.98 16.90 6.94
C SER A 2 4.68 16.65 5.59
N GLY A 3 5.31 15.48 5.40
CA GLY A 3 6.12 15.18 4.21
C GLY A 3 6.18 13.71 3.79
N GLY A 4 5.34 12.86 4.38
CA GLY A 4 5.34 11.41 4.14
C GLY A 4 6.59 10.69 4.67
N PRO A 5 6.70 9.37 4.46
CA PRO A 5 7.79 8.55 4.99
C PRO A 5 9.19 8.95 4.51
N ALA A 6 9.32 9.42 3.27
CA ALA A 6 10.61 9.73 2.66
C ALA A 6 11.30 10.96 3.28
N GLN A 7 10.52 11.89 3.86
CA GLN A 7 11.05 13.12 4.47
C GLN A 7 11.12 13.04 5.99
N TRP A 8 10.68 11.92 6.57
CA TRP A 8 10.62 11.73 8.01
C TRP A 8 11.99 11.37 8.58
N GLN A 9 12.39 12.09 9.63
CA GLN A 9 13.67 11.93 10.33
C GLN A 9 13.38 11.60 11.80
N PRO A 10 13.31 10.31 12.18
CA PRO A 10 13.02 9.91 13.56
C PRO A 10 14.22 10.15 14.48
N SER A 11 13.95 10.39 15.76
CA SER A 11 14.99 10.41 16.79
C SER A 11 15.47 8.98 17.12
N GLU A 12 16.69 8.86 17.66
CA GLU A 12 17.21 7.57 18.13
C GLU A 12 16.34 6.98 19.25
N ALA A 13 15.78 7.83 20.12
CA ALA A 13 14.87 7.41 21.18
C ALA A 13 13.61 6.74 20.61
N LEU A 14 12.99 7.33 19.59
CA LEU A 14 11.80 6.77 18.95
C LEU A 14 12.11 5.43 18.26
N LEU A 15 13.30 5.30 17.65
CA LEU A 15 13.74 4.05 17.04
C LEU A 15 14.04 2.93 18.06
N ALA A 16 14.22 3.27 19.34
CA ALA A 16 14.49 2.30 20.40
C ALA A 16 13.20 1.74 21.04
N GLU A 17 12.03 2.26 20.67
CA GLU A 17 10.73 1.87 21.26
C GLU A 17 10.19 0.52 20.74
N ASP A 18 10.83 -0.09 19.72
CA ASP A 18 10.41 -1.36 19.09
C ASP A 18 8.94 -1.35 18.63
N ASP A 19 8.49 -0.20 18.13
CA ASP A 19 7.13 0.01 17.64
C ASP A 19 7.01 -0.44 16.17
N PRO A 20 6.17 -1.44 15.85
CA PRO A 20 6.00 -1.94 14.49
C PRO A 20 5.50 -0.87 13.50
N TYR A 21 4.76 0.14 13.96
CA TYR A 21 4.31 1.25 13.12
C TYR A 21 5.45 2.19 12.77
N VAL A 22 6.37 2.46 13.72
CA VAL A 22 7.60 3.23 13.50
C VAL A 22 8.49 2.52 12.49
N ASP A 23 8.65 1.21 12.62
CA ASP A 23 9.45 0.40 11.71
C ASP A 23 8.85 0.32 10.30
N ALA A 24 7.54 0.10 10.18
CA ALA A 24 6.85 0.10 8.89
C ALA A 24 6.98 1.46 8.18
N TRP A 25 6.81 2.55 8.91
CA TRP A 25 6.96 3.90 8.38
C TRP A 25 8.41 4.21 7.97
N ARG A 26 9.39 3.78 8.78
CA ARG A 26 10.82 3.89 8.46
C ARG A 26 11.17 3.12 7.19
N TRP A 27 10.68 1.89 7.07
CA TRP A 27 10.90 1.05 5.89
C TRP A 27 10.27 1.68 4.65
N ALA A 28 9.04 2.20 4.74
CA ALA A 28 8.36 2.85 3.62
C ALA A 28 9.15 4.05 3.07
N GLY A 29 9.84 4.81 3.92
CA GLY A 29 10.72 5.91 3.50
C GLY A 29 12.03 5.44 2.82
N ARG A 30 12.44 4.19 3.04
CA ARG A 30 13.70 3.62 2.53
C ARG A 30 13.52 2.56 1.46
N ARG A 31 12.28 2.26 1.07
CA ARG A 31 11.93 1.16 0.16
C ARG A 31 12.53 1.27 -1.25
N GLY A 32 13.00 2.45 -1.67
CA GLY A 32 13.48 2.68 -3.03
C GLY A 32 12.42 2.34 -4.07
N ASP A 33 12.78 1.50 -5.04
CA ASP A 33 11.89 1.07 -6.12
C ASP A 33 10.98 -0.12 -5.74
N VAL A 34 11.09 -0.65 -4.52
CA VAL A 34 10.25 -1.75 -4.06
C VAL A 34 8.78 -1.29 -4.02
N PRO A 35 7.86 -1.96 -4.75
CA PRO A 35 6.45 -1.56 -4.78
C PRO A 35 5.81 -1.61 -3.38
N LEU A 36 5.00 -0.60 -3.08
CA LEU A 36 4.22 -0.52 -1.84
C LEU A 36 2.74 -0.41 -2.20
N PHE A 37 1.94 -1.30 -1.63
CA PHE A 37 0.48 -1.26 -1.70
C PHE A 37 -0.06 -1.06 -0.29
N VAL A 38 -1.08 -0.23 -0.16
CA VAL A 38 -1.69 0.07 1.13
C VAL A 38 -3.21 -0.07 1.01
N GLY A 39 -3.85 -0.58 2.06
CA GLY A 39 -5.29 -0.56 2.15
C GLY A 39 -5.81 -0.54 3.57
N TRP A 40 -7.00 0.02 3.75
CA TRP A 40 -7.67 0.19 5.04
C TRP A 40 -9.19 0.19 4.90
N GLY A 41 -9.88 -0.01 6.02
CA GLY A 41 -11.31 0.23 6.13
C GLY A 41 -11.60 1.71 6.34
N GLU A 42 -12.64 2.25 5.71
CA GLU A 42 -13.01 3.67 5.82
C GLU A 42 -13.37 4.10 7.25
N ASP A 43 -13.80 3.16 8.10
CA ASP A 43 -14.12 3.38 9.52
C ASP A 43 -13.03 2.84 10.46
N ASP A 44 -11.85 2.49 9.93
CA ASP A 44 -10.73 1.97 10.72
C ASP A 44 -10.10 3.07 11.57
N THR A 45 -10.11 2.89 12.90
CA THR A 45 -9.60 3.87 13.86
C THR A 45 -8.09 4.10 13.76
N ILE A 46 -7.36 3.19 13.11
CA ILE A 46 -5.93 3.35 12.81
C ILE A 46 -5.65 3.61 11.32
N GLY A 47 -6.70 3.81 10.50
CA GLY A 47 -6.60 4.07 9.06
C GLY A 47 -5.81 5.33 8.69
N MET A 48 -5.69 6.30 9.61
CA MET A 48 -4.93 7.54 9.42
C MET A 48 -3.47 7.30 9.01
N MET A 49 -2.83 6.22 9.52
CA MET A 49 -1.47 5.89 9.12
C MET A 49 -1.42 5.44 7.65
N SER A 50 -2.38 4.61 7.23
CA SER A 50 -2.53 4.14 5.86
C SER A 50 -2.84 5.29 4.89
N GLU A 51 -3.70 6.23 5.29
CA GLU A 51 -3.97 7.45 4.54
C GLU A 51 -2.70 8.27 4.32
N ALA A 52 -1.89 8.44 5.37
CA ALA A 52 -0.66 9.19 5.28
C ALA A 52 0.39 8.50 4.38
N LEU A 53 0.40 7.16 4.30
CA LEU A 53 1.19 6.41 3.32
C LEU A 53 0.66 6.63 1.89
N ALA A 54 -0.66 6.65 1.71
CA ALA A 54 -1.31 6.72 0.40
C ALA A 54 -1.03 8.01 -0.37
N VAL A 55 -0.78 9.14 0.32
CA VAL A 55 -0.50 10.45 -0.31
C VAL A 55 0.62 10.39 -1.35
N GLY A 56 1.63 9.53 -1.14
CA GLY A 56 2.77 9.38 -2.05
C GLY A 56 2.65 8.26 -3.08
N LEU A 57 1.51 7.56 -3.14
CA LEU A 57 1.35 6.36 -3.96
C LEU A 57 0.44 6.63 -5.18
N PRO A 58 0.69 5.96 -6.32
CA PRO A 58 -0.26 5.92 -7.43
C PRO A 58 -1.62 5.37 -6.96
N PRO A 59 -2.76 5.85 -7.50
CA PRO A 59 -4.09 5.34 -7.14
C PRO A 59 -4.25 3.83 -7.31
N SER A 60 -3.54 3.22 -8.27
CA SER A 60 -3.55 1.77 -8.48
C SER A 60 -2.88 0.94 -7.37
N GLN A 61 -2.23 1.61 -6.39
CA GLN A 61 -1.57 0.98 -5.25
C GLN A 61 -2.31 1.22 -3.92
N VAL A 62 -3.48 1.85 -3.98
CA VAL A 62 -4.25 2.28 -2.82
C VAL A 62 -5.63 1.60 -2.88
N PHE A 63 -5.99 0.86 -1.84
CA PHE A 63 -7.25 0.13 -1.77
C PHE A 63 -8.05 0.54 -0.53
N HIS A 64 -9.35 0.72 -0.70
CA HIS A 64 -10.26 1.07 0.38
C HIS A 64 -11.42 0.10 0.37
N SER A 65 -11.99 -0.16 1.53
CA SER A 65 -13.28 -0.85 1.65
C SER A 65 -14.10 -0.22 2.76
N ALA A 66 -15.42 -0.28 2.65
CA ALA A 66 -16.30 0.15 3.73
C ALA A 66 -16.10 -0.76 4.95
N GLY A 67 -16.11 -0.19 6.15
CA GLY A 67 -16.01 -0.90 7.42
C GLY A 67 -14.74 -0.59 8.21
N ASP A 68 -14.59 -1.31 9.31
CA ASP A 68 -13.61 -1.08 10.36
C ASP A 68 -12.41 -2.04 10.28
N HIS A 69 -11.70 -2.21 11.40
CA HIS A 69 -10.53 -3.06 11.53
C HIS A 69 -10.89 -4.55 11.69
N THR A 70 -11.60 -5.13 10.72
CA THR A 70 -12.09 -6.52 10.78
C THR A 70 -11.59 -7.41 9.65
N TRP A 71 -11.56 -8.72 9.92
CA TRP A 71 -11.18 -9.75 8.93
C TRP A 71 -12.04 -9.73 7.66
N VAL A 72 -13.29 -9.29 7.74
CA VAL A 72 -14.17 -9.19 6.56
C VAL A 72 -13.63 -8.12 5.61
N VAL A 73 -13.30 -6.94 6.14
CA VAL A 73 -12.67 -5.83 5.39
C VAL A 73 -11.33 -6.27 4.83
N TRP A 74 -10.50 -6.94 5.62
CA TRP A 74 -9.18 -7.40 5.15
C TRP A 74 -9.26 -8.40 4.00
N LYS A 75 -10.24 -9.32 4.02
CA LYS A 75 -10.48 -10.23 2.88
C LYS A 75 -10.89 -9.48 1.61
N GLN A 76 -11.68 -8.41 1.74
CA GLN A 76 -12.08 -7.58 0.60
C GLN A 76 -10.87 -6.82 0.02
N LEU A 77 -10.08 -6.19 0.89
CA LEU A 77 -8.84 -5.50 0.50
C LEU A 77 -7.85 -6.46 -0.19
N TRP A 78 -7.69 -7.66 0.36
CA TRP A 78 -6.86 -8.70 -0.24
C TRP A 78 -7.37 -9.13 -1.62
N GLY A 79 -8.68 -9.34 -1.75
CA GLY A 79 -9.31 -9.64 -3.03
C GLY A 79 -9.03 -8.55 -4.07
N ALA A 80 -9.24 -7.28 -3.71
CA ALA A 80 -8.96 -6.14 -4.59
C ALA A 80 -7.49 -6.08 -5.03
N PHE A 81 -6.55 -6.38 -4.13
CA PHE A 81 -5.14 -6.47 -4.46
C PHE A 81 -4.84 -7.61 -5.44
N VAL A 82 -5.39 -8.81 -5.22
CA VAL A 82 -5.21 -9.96 -6.12
C VAL A 82 -5.83 -9.69 -7.50
N ASP A 83 -7.01 -9.08 -7.53
CA ASP A 83 -7.75 -8.73 -8.75
C ASP A 83 -7.07 -7.61 -9.55
N SER A 84 -6.23 -6.78 -8.92
CA SER A 84 -5.40 -5.79 -9.61
C SER A 84 -4.41 -6.43 -10.62
N GLY A 85 -4.18 -7.74 -10.52
CA GLY A 85 -3.28 -8.48 -11.39
C GLY A 85 -1.80 -8.23 -11.12
N PHE A 86 -1.44 -7.49 -10.07
CA PHE A 86 -0.04 -7.13 -9.80
C PHE A 86 0.86 -8.36 -9.65
N LEU A 87 0.44 -9.33 -8.82
CA LEU A 87 1.23 -10.56 -8.59
C LEU A 87 1.37 -11.38 -9.87
N GLN A 88 0.32 -11.46 -10.68
CA GLN A 88 0.27 -12.21 -11.93
C GLN A 88 1.23 -11.62 -12.96
N ARG A 89 1.33 -10.28 -13.04
CA ARG A 89 2.30 -9.58 -13.89
C ARG A 89 3.73 -9.69 -13.33
N ALA A 90 3.91 -9.48 -12.03
CA ALA A 90 5.23 -9.48 -11.39
C ALA A 90 5.90 -10.86 -11.39
N CYS A 91 5.10 -11.92 -11.27
CA CYS A 91 5.58 -13.31 -11.27
C CYS A 91 5.56 -13.97 -12.67
N GLY A 92 5.24 -13.23 -13.73
CA GLY A 92 5.29 -13.73 -15.11
C GLY A 92 4.20 -14.74 -15.49
N VAL A 93 3.07 -14.74 -14.77
CA VAL A 93 1.96 -15.68 -15.01
C VAL A 93 0.93 -15.13 -16.00
N ALA A 94 0.88 -13.80 -16.17
CA ALA A 94 0.07 -13.14 -17.18
C ALA A 94 0.97 -12.50 -18.23
N SER A 95 1.11 -13.14 -19.39
CA SER A 95 1.60 -12.48 -20.60
C SER A 95 0.64 -11.37 -20.97
N VAL A 96 1.15 -10.16 -21.18
CA VAL A 96 0.40 -9.10 -21.84
C VAL A 96 0.14 -9.56 -23.27
N GLU A 97 -1.03 -10.11 -23.55
CA GLU A 97 -1.53 -10.06 -24.92
C GLU A 97 -1.77 -8.60 -25.23
N ALA A 98 -0.80 -7.99 -25.90
CA ALA A 98 -0.97 -6.69 -26.51
C ALA A 98 -2.17 -6.80 -27.45
N THR A 99 -3.29 -6.20 -27.06
CA THR A 99 -4.43 -5.98 -27.94
C THR A 99 -3.95 -5.12 -29.10
N SER A 100 -3.52 -5.79 -30.17
CA SER A 100 -3.29 -5.21 -31.48
C SER A 100 -4.68 -5.00 -32.09
N ASP A 101 -5.38 -3.97 -31.60
CA ASP A 101 -6.57 -3.50 -32.29
C ASP A 101 -6.09 -2.62 -33.45
N THR A 102 -5.93 -3.25 -34.60
CA THR A 102 -5.88 -2.55 -35.87
C THR A 102 -6.79 -3.32 -36.81
N SER A 103 -7.94 -2.72 -37.09
CA SER A 103 -8.84 -3.09 -38.17
C SER A 103 -9.54 -1.82 -38.66
N PRO A 104 -9.96 -1.78 -39.92
CA PRO A 104 -9.23 -2.05 -41.16
C PRO A 104 -8.92 -0.78 -41.95
#